data_AF-A0A3V8XN94-F1
#
_entry.id   AF-A0A3V8XN94-F1
#
_cell.length_a   1.000
_cell.length_b   1.000
_cell.length_c   1.000
_cell.angle_alpha   90.00
_cell.angle_beta   90.00
_cell.angle_gamma   90.00
#
_symmetry.space_group_name_H-M   'P 1'
#
loop_
_entity.id
_entity.type
_entity.pdbx_description
1 polymer ?
#
loop_
_entity_poly.entity_id
_entity_poly.type
_entity_poly.pdbx_seq_one_letter_code
_entity_poly.pdbx_strand_id
1 'polypeptide(L)'
;MKIERFWYPFGRAVIGFGFSSELWHIERKNGGIFISFFHFGYTPDLNPTARFKASLVCLTLLWVTFRFGFVEFGRSTLTGDSYDNI
;
A
#
# COMPACT_ATOMS: atom_id res chain seq x y z
N MET A 1 14.24 8.16 -0.85
CA MET A 1 14.45 6.72 -1.17
C MET A 1 13.52 5.88 -0.31
N LYS A 2 12.78 4.95 -0.92
CA LYS A 2 11.83 4.05 -0.23
C LYS A 2 12.27 2.61 -0.48
N ILE A 3 12.52 1.86 0.59
CA ILE A 3 12.80 0.42 0.52
C ILE A 3 11.53 -0.28 0.98
N GLU A 4 11.01 -1.20 0.17
CA GLU A 4 9.80 -1.95 0.51
C GLU A 4 10.02 -3.44 0.31
N ARG A 5 9.52 -4.24 1.25
CA ARG A 5 9.51 -5.70 1.17
C ARG A 5 8.15 -6.21 1.59
N PHE A 6 7.65 -7.19 0.85
CA PHE A 6 6.37 -7.82 1.10
C PHE A 6 6.54 -9.33 1.21
N TRP A 7 5.75 -9.94 2.11
CA TRP A 7 5.69 -11.37 2.36
C TRP A 7 4.23 -11.84 2.35
N TYR A 8 4.04 -13.08 1.91
CA TYR A 8 2.73 -13.73 1.76
C TYR A 8 2.64 -15.02 2.59
N PRO A 9 2.71 -14.94 3.93
CA PRO A 9 2.89 -16.11 4.80
C PRO A 9 1.72 -17.11 4.75
N PHE A 10 0.52 -16.69 4.32
CA PHE A 10 -0.68 -17.55 4.32
C PHE A 10 -1.48 -17.49 3.00
N GLY A 11 -0.82 -17.19 1.88
CA GLY A 11 -1.41 -17.12 0.53
C GLY A 11 -2.38 -15.94 0.30
N ARG A 12 -3.15 -15.55 1.32
CA ARG A 12 -4.07 -14.40 1.31
C ARG A 12 -3.65 -13.28 2.24
N ALA A 13 -2.86 -13.57 3.27
CA ALA A 13 -2.33 -12.54 4.16
C ALA A 13 -1.12 -11.85 3.50
N VAL A 14 -1.07 -10.53 3.59
CA VAL A 14 0.04 -9.71 3.13
C VAL A 14 0.65 -9.01 4.33
N ILE A 15 1.96 -9.13 4.47
CA ILE A 15 2.73 -8.36 5.44
C ILE A 15 3.79 -7.60 4.67
N GLY A 16 3.84 -6.29 4.85
CA GLY A 16 4.80 -5.41 4.22
C GLY A 16 5.62 -4.65 5.26
N PHE A 17 6.89 -4.45 4.95
CA PHE A 17 7.78 -3.58 5.70
C PHE A 17 8.39 -2.56 4.74
N GLY A 18 8.36 -1.30 5.14
CA GLY A 18 8.88 -0.18 4.39
C GLY A 18 9.81 0.69 5.24
N PHE A 19 10.84 1.23 4.61
CA PHE A 19 11.63 2.32 5.17
C PHE A 19 11.63 3.50 4.19
N SER A 20 11.29 4.69 4.65
CA SER A 20 11.29 5.92 3.86
C SER A 20 12.28 6.91 4.44
N SER A 21 13.19 7.45 3.61
CA SER A 21 14.06 8.56 4.02
C SER A 21 13.29 9.89 4.16
N GLU A 22 12.07 9.97 3.64
CA GLU A 22 11.20 11.12 3.74
C GLU A 22 10.19 10.91 4.86
N LEU A 23 10.17 11.83 5.83
CA LEU A 23 9.14 11.90 6.85
C LEU A 23 7.81 12.26 6.20
N TRP A 24 6.74 11.64 6.69
CA TRP A 24 5.41 11.99 6.24
C TRP A 24 5.05 13.41 6.67
N HIS A 25 4.61 14.22 5.72
CA HIS A 25 4.19 15.58 6.01
C HIS A 25 2.94 15.99 5.23
N ILE A 26 2.22 16.96 5.77
CA ILE A 26 1.12 17.64 5.10
C ILE A 26 1.53 19.09 4.93
N GLU A 27 1.50 19.56 3.69
CA GLU A 27 1.67 20.98 3.39
C GLU A 27 0.37 21.73 3.68
N ARG A 28 0.48 22.82 4.44
CA ARG A 28 -0.64 23.70 4.76
C ARG A 28 -0.75 24.81 3.71
N LYS A 29 -1.94 25.39 3.58
CA LYS A 29 -2.23 26.50 2.65
C LYS A 29 -1.31 27.71 2.81
N ASN A 30 -0.67 27.88 3.96
CA ASN A 30 0.27 28.96 4.26
C ASN A 30 1.74 28.59 3.96
N GLY A 31 2.01 27.46 3.31
CA GLY A 31 3.37 26.95 3.05
C GLY A 31 4.05 26.30 4.26
N GLY A 32 3.38 26.18 5.41
CA GLY A 32 3.89 25.47 6.57
C GLY A 32 3.85 23.95 6.36
N ILE A 33 4.87 23.26 6.85
CA ILE A 33 4.97 21.80 6.79
C ILE A 33 4.59 21.22 8.16
N PHE A 34 3.54 20.40 8.21
CA PHE A 34 3.22 19.61 9.40
C PHE A 34 3.79 18.21 9.26
N ILE A 35 4.77 17.85 10.09
CA ILE A 35 5.40 16.53 10.07
C ILE A 35 4.61 15.58 10.97
N SER A 36 4.20 14.44 10.41
CA SER A 36 3.50 13.38 11.12
C SER A 36 4.47 12.30 11.54
N PHE A 37 4.64 12.15 12.86
CA PHE A 37 5.48 11.10 13.45
C PHE A 37 4.78 9.73 13.52
N PHE A 38 3.45 9.76 13.52
CA PHE A 38 2.60 8.59 13.53
C PHE A 38 1.54 8.75 12.46
N HIS A 39 1.37 7.73 11.63
CA HIS A 39 0.35 7.70 10.59
C HIS A 39 -0.31 6.32 10.58
N PHE A 40 -1.64 6.32 10.60
CA PHE A 40 -2.47 5.14 10.42
C PHE A 40 -3.39 5.38 9.24
N GLY A 41 -3.35 4.49 8.25
CA GLY A 41 -4.07 4.67 7.00
C GLY A 41 -4.50 3.34 6.39
N TYR A 42 -5.42 3.43 5.44
CA TYR A 42 -5.86 2.31 4.62
C TYR A 42 -5.55 2.62 3.17
N THR A 43 -4.91 1.69 2.46
CA THR A 43 -4.66 1.81 1.03
C THR A 43 -5.03 0.51 0.30
N PRO A 44 -5.90 0.56 -0.72
CA PRO A 44 -6.06 -0.54 -1.65
C PRO A 44 -4.88 -0.50 -2.62
N ASP A 45 -3.84 -1.29 -2.36
CA ASP A 45 -2.64 -1.31 -3.19
C ASP A 45 -2.73 -2.42 -4.23
N LEU A 46 -2.43 -2.08 -5.49
CA LEU A 46 -2.22 -3.08 -6.53
C LEU A 46 -0.78 -3.57 -6.35
N ASN A 47 -0.61 -4.84 -5.99
CA ASN A 47 0.74 -5.36 -5.81
C ASN A 47 1.53 -5.18 -7.13
N PRO A 48 2.65 -4.43 -7.14
CA PRO A 48 3.43 -4.21 -8.35
C PRO A 48 4.01 -5.51 -8.92
N THR A 49 4.10 -6.56 -8.10
CA THR A 49 4.70 -7.85 -8.46
C THR A 49 3.67 -8.93 -8.84
N ALA A 50 2.40 -8.76 -8.49
CA ALA A 50 1.36 -9.75 -8.80
C ALA A 50 0.03 -9.05 -9.03
N ARG A 51 -0.68 -9.43 -10.11
CA ARG A 51 -1.95 -8.86 -10.57
C ARG A 51 -3.10 -9.12 -9.58
N PHE A 52 -3.02 -8.62 -8.35
CA PHE A 52 -4.08 -8.66 -7.36
C PHE A 52 -4.20 -7.32 -6.63
N LYS A 53 -5.42 -7.00 -6.19
CA LYS A 53 -5.69 -5.90 -5.27
C LYS A 53 -5.49 -6.41 -3.84
N ALA A 54 -4.78 -5.66 -3.01
CA ALA A 54 -4.65 -5.96 -1.59
C ALA A 54 -5.17 -4.79 -0.76
N SER A 55 -5.98 -5.11 0.23
CA SER A 55 -6.50 -4.15 1.20
C SER A 55 -5.49 -4.06 2.34
N LEU A 56 -4.68 -3.00 2.36
CA LEU A 56 -3.58 -2.83 3.31
C LEU A 56 -3.91 -1.76 4.35
N VAL A 57 -3.77 -2.14 5.61
CA VAL A 57 -3.66 -1.22 6.74
C VAL A 57 -2.18 -0.86 6.90
N CYS A 58 -1.89 0.43 6.84
CA CYS A 58 -0.55 0.99 6.94
C CYS A 58 -0.39 1.66 8.31
N LEU A 59 0.66 1.27 9.02
CA LEU A 59 1.10 1.89 10.26
C LEU A 59 2.52 2.44 10.04
N THR A 60 2.66 3.75 9.98
CA THR A 60 3.97 4.40 9.87
C THR A 60 4.33 5.04 11.21
N LEU A 61 5.53 4.72 11.69
CA LEU A 61 6.16 5.38 12.82
C LEU A 61 7.50 5.96 12.33
N LEU A 62 7.59 7.28 12.29
CA LEU A 62 8.74 8.02 11.75
C LEU A 62 9.07 7.58 10.31
N TRP A 63 10.18 6.86 10.14
CA TRP A 63 10.72 6.40 8.86
C TRP A 63 10.33 4.96 8.54
N VAL A 64 9.69 4.26 9.48
CA VAL A 64 9.35 2.84 9.37
C VAL A 64 7.87 2.68 9.11
N THR A 65 7.53 1.91 8.09
CA THR A 65 6.14 1.60 7.71
C THR A 65 5.91 0.10 7.83
N PHE A 66 4.92 -0.28 8.62
CA PHE A 66 4.38 -1.64 8.65
C PHE A 66 3.08 -1.67 7.86
N ARG A 67 2.89 -2.70 7.05
CA ARG A 67 1.67 -2.92 6.29
C ARG A 67 1.14 -4.30 6.59
N PHE A 68 -0.14 -4.40 6.89
CA PHE A 68 -0.82 -5.66 7.12
C PHE A 68 -2.12 -5.64 6.36
N GLY A 69 -2.46 -6.75 5.71
CA GLY A 69 -3.68 -6.78 4.94
C GLY A 69 -3.98 -8.13 4.36
N PHE A 70 -4.99 -8.13 3.51
CA PHE A 70 -5.44 -9.32 2.81
C PHE A 70 -5.49 -9.05 1.31
N VAL A 71 -5.05 -10.03 0.53
CA VAL A 71 -5.25 -10.06 -0.91
C VAL A 71 -6.74 -10.23 -1.15
N GLU A 72 -7.33 -9.24 -1.80
CA GLU A 72 -8.70 -9.32 -2.25
C GLU A 72 -8.69 -10.06 -3.60
N PHE A 73 -9.12 -11.33 -3.58
CA PHE A 73 -9.44 -12.04 -4.83
C PHE A 73 -10.72 -11.45 -5.40
N GLY A 74 -10.56 -10.30 -6.06
CA GLY A 74 -11.53 -9.81 -7.02
C GLY A 74 -11.72 -10.88 -8.09
N ARG A 75 -12.96 -11.30 -8.26
CA ARG A 75 -13.49 -12.14 -9.32
C ARG A 75 -13.22 -11.51 -10.69
N SER A 76 -11.98 -11.54 -11.16
CA SER A 76 -11.57 -10.95 -12.44
C SER A 76 -10.55 -11.82 -13.19
N THR A 77 -10.76 -13.13 -13.15
CA THR A 77 -10.18 -14.10 -14.11
C THR A 77 -11.16 -15.22 -14.48
N LEU A 78 -12.47 -15.07 -14.25
CA LEU A 78 -13.49 -16.05 -14.67
C LEU A 78 -14.76 -15.44 -15.28
N THR A 79 -14.70 -14.20 -15.75
CA THR A 79 -15.71 -13.66 -16.67
C THR A 79 -14.94 -12.86 -17.70
N GLY A 80 -14.87 -13.42 -18.90
CA GLY A 80 -14.33 -12.73 -20.05
C GLY A 80 -15.16 -11.48 -20.30
N ASP A 81 -14.51 -10.34 -20.27
CA ASP A 81 -14.97 -9.14 -20.95
C ASP A 81 -13.74 -8.47 -21.55
N SER A 82 -13.59 -8.73 -22.85
CA SER A 82 -13.31 -7.74 -23.89
C SER A 82 -12.31 -6.63 -23.56
N TYR A 83 -11.04 -6.93 -23.83
CA TYR A 83 -10.13 -5.93 -24.41
C TYR A 83 -9.87 -6.28 -25.87
N ASP A 84 -10.93 -6.22 -26.66
CA ASP A 84 -10.85 -6.05 -28.11
C ASP A 84 -11.63 -4.78 -28.46
N ASN A 85 -10.91 -3.82 -29.04
CA ASN A 85 -11.38 -2.63 -29.76
C ASN A 85 -12.02 -1.49 -28.93
N ILE A 86 -11.25 -0.42 -28.67
CA ILE A 86 -11.23 0.88 -29.38
C ILE A 86 -10.15 1.76 -28.73
#